data_AF-A0A6G3UAB0-F1
#
_entry.id   AF-A0A6G3UAB0-F1
#
_cell.length_a   1.000
_cell.length_b   1.000
_cell.length_c   1.000
_cell.angle_alpha   90.00
_cell.angle_beta   90.00
_cell.angle_gamma   90.00
#
_symmetry.space_group_name_H-M   'P 1'
#
loop_
_entity.id
_entity.type
_entity.pdbx_description
1 polymer ?
#
loop_
_entity_poly.entity_id
_entity_poly.type
_entity_poly.pdbx_seq_one_letter_code
_entity_poly.pdbx_strand_id
1 'polypeptide(L)'
;MNGLINYVSCGMLWLGLLVRAPDLLRHRRDPYLRAICAVLGLAGLCFALGAPPTVGAVNRLSGVPNLAAPVTYAAITAYCAASQVLIVHWRGGPRVHRTARRWILAYAGVVLGIAVTFTLADAPEERRTDLDTYYATTPWIAQMIVLYLLAHLVAVTVTTVSSLTWARRVRGRLRVGLTLFGAGSLCGAGYSVAKLVAVGARWTGRDWPALGTAVSPAAAGLGAVMTVTGVLVPLVGPRVTDWRTARRTYARLAPLERVLDGLLTRRSLRLPRPRCASPATRLMWRQTSIHNALSHLDAYFDRHLYDRTRAAVLGTTGDPEWAEAAAWAAII
;
A
#
# COMPACT_ATOMS: atom_id res chain seq x y z
N MET A 1 24.28 -11.15 8.55
CA MET A 1 23.53 -10.29 7.60
C MET A 1 22.06 -10.69 7.37
N ASN A 2 21.52 -11.71 8.06
CA ASN A 2 20.32 -12.43 7.59
C ASN A 2 18.94 -11.90 8.06
N GLY A 3 18.88 -10.73 8.73
CA GLY A 3 17.63 -10.13 9.22
C GLY A 3 17.36 -8.70 8.74
N LEU A 4 18.35 -8.05 8.10
CA LEU A 4 18.26 -6.63 7.76
C LEU A 4 17.15 -6.36 6.74
N ILE A 5 17.03 -7.20 5.71
CA ILE A 5 15.96 -7.10 4.69
C ILE A 5 14.58 -7.22 5.34
N ASN A 6 14.42 -8.14 6.31
CA ASN A 6 13.17 -8.33 7.03
C ASN A 6 12.82 -7.09 7.87
N TYR A 7 13.76 -6.56 8.65
CA TYR A 7 13.50 -5.37 9.46
C TYR A 7 13.29 -4.10 8.64
N VAL A 8 14.04 -3.91 7.54
CA VAL A 8 13.82 -2.79 6.62
C VAL A 8 12.44 -2.87 5.98
N SER A 9 12.04 -4.07 5.54
CA SER A 9 10.70 -4.29 4.96
C SER A 9 9.60 -4.04 5.99
N CYS A 10 9.76 -4.53 7.22
CA CYS A 10 8.85 -4.25 8.34
C CYS A 10 8.75 -2.73 8.61
N GLY A 11 9.89 -2.04 8.71
CA GLY A 11 9.94 -0.60 8.95
C GLY A 11 9.24 0.22 7.86
N MET A 12 9.45 -0.12 6.59
CA MET A 12 8.76 0.56 5.47
C MET A 12 7.24 0.34 5.53
N LEU A 13 6.79 -0.87 5.90
CA LEU A 13 5.37 -1.19 6.01
C LEU A 13 4.68 -0.45 7.13
N TRP A 14 5.30 -0.46 8.31
CA TRP A 14 4.77 0.22 9.47
C TRP A 14 4.86 1.73 9.33
N LEU A 15 5.85 2.27 8.62
CA LEU A 15 5.86 3.68 8.24
C LEU A 15 4.68 4.02 7.32
N GLY A 16 4.38 3.18 6.33
CA GLY A 16 3.17 3.30 5.51
C GLY A 16 1.88 3.26 6.34
N LEU A 17 1.82 2.38 7.34
CA LEU A 17 0.71 2.28 8.30
C LEU A 17 0.59 3.56 9.15
N LEU A 18 1.70 4.09 9.68
CA LEU A 18 1.74 5.30 10.49
C LEU A 18 1.25 6.53 9.71
N VAL A 19 1.65 6.65 8.44
CA VAL A 19 1.14 7.71 7.55
C VAL A 19 -0.38 7.62 7.35
N ARG A 20 -0.95 6.42 7.44
CA ARG A 20 -2.40 6.16 7.25
C ARG A 20 -3.20 6.11 8.56
N ALA A 21 -2.53 6.00 9.71
CA ALA A 21 -3.19 5.94 11.00
C ALA A 21 -4.10 7.15 11.27
N PRO A 22 -3.75 8.41 10.91
CA PRO A 22 -4.65 9.55 11.08
C PRO A 22 -5.93 9.44 10.24
N ASP A 23 -5.82 8.96 8.98
CA ASP A 23 -6.98 8.72 8.11
C ASP A 23 -7.88 7.65 8.74
N LEU A 24 -7.30 6.59 9.30
CA LEU A 24 -8.05 5.51 9.98
C LEU A 24 -8.76 6.02 11.23
N LEU A 25 -8.10 6.88 12.03
CA LEU A 25 -8.67 7.48 13.22
C LEU A 25 -9.85 8.41 12.89
N ARG A 26 -9.78 9.12 11.75
CA ARG A 26 -10.86 9.99 11.25
C ARG A 26 -12.01 9.21 10.59
N HIS A 27 -11.70 8.11 9.91
CA HIS A 27 -12.66 7.30 9.15
C HIS A 27 -12.76 5.86 9.67
N ARG A 28 -12.92 5.69 10.99
CA ARG A 28 -12.93 4.36 11.65
C ARG A 28 -13.99 3.38 11.13
N ARG A 29 -15.06 3.90 10.55
CA ARG A 29 -16.16 3.10 9.97
C ARG A 29 -15.89 2.66 8.54
N ASP A 30 -14.83 3.15 7.88
CA ASP A 30 -14.47 2.73 6.53
C ASP A 30 -13.84 1.32 6.58
N PRO A 31 -14.56 0.28 6.12
CA PRO A 31 -14.08 -1.09 6.18
C PRO A 31 -12.90 -1.32 5.23
N TYR A 32 -12.79 -0.54 4.15
CA TYR A 32 -11.70 -0.64 3.19
C TYR A 32 -10.38 -0.15 3.78
N LEU A 33 -10.40 1.01 4.45
CA LEU A 33 -9.23 1.56 5.12
C LEU A 33 -8.72 0.64 6.25
N ARG A 34 -9.65 0.03 7.02
CA ARG A 34 -9.30 -0.99 8.02
C ARG A 34 -8.60 -2.20 7.40
N ALA A 35 -9.10 -2.71 6.28
CA ALA A 35 -8.50 -3.86 5.61
C ALA A 35 -7.08 -3.55 5.13
N ILE A 36 -6.84 -2.37 4.56
CA ILE A 36 -5.50 -1.93 4.15
C ILE A 36 -4.56 -1.84 5.36
N CYS A 37 -4.99 -1.18 6.43
CA CYS A 37 -4.18 -1.04 7.63
C CYS A 37 -3.87 -2.41 8.26
N ALA A 38 -4.83 -3.34 8.27
CA ALA A 38 -4.61 -4.70 8.72
C ALA A 38 -3.57 -5.44 7.84
N VAL A 39 -3.69 -5.35 6.50
CA VAL A 39 -2.73 -5.94 5.56
C VAL A 39 -1.33 -5.38 5.78
N LEU A 40 -1.16 -4.05 5.89
CA LEU A 40 0.14 -3.42 6.13
C LEU A 40 0.75 -3.80 7.48
N GLY A 41 -0.07 -3.77 8.54
CA GLY A 41 0.37 -4.13 9.89
C GLY A 41 0.80 -5.59 9.99
N LEU A 42 -0.04 -6.50 9.48
CA LEU A 42 0.21 -7.95 9.51
C LEU A 42 1.37 -8.35 8.59
N ALA A 43 1.49 -7.73 7.39
CA ALA A 43 2.66 -7.97 6.54
C ALA A 43 3.97 -7.56 7.23
N GLY A 44 3.99 -6.40 7.90
CA GLY A 44 5.15 -5.96 8.67
C GLY A 44 5.46 -6.89 9.83
N LEU A 45 4.41 -7.38 10.51
CA LEU A 45 4.55 -8.39 11.57
C LEU A 45 5.14 -9.71 11.06
N CYS A 46 4.71 -10.21 9.90
CA CYS A 46 5.27 -11.41 9.27
C CYS A 46 6.79 -11.26 9.03
N PHE A 47 7.23 -10.10 8.53
CA PHE A 47 8.65 -9.82 8.35
C PHE A 47 9.41 -9.75 9.68
N ALA A 48 8.84 -9.09 10.69
CA ALA A 48 9.45 -9.01 12.01
C ALA A 48 9.64 -10.40 12.62
N LEU A 49 8.60 -11.24 12.58
CA LEU A 49 8.62 -12.60 13.13
C LEU A 49 9.48 -13.57 12.31
N GLY A 50 9.55 -13.40 10.99
CA GLY A 50 10.39 -14.22 10.11
C GLY A 50 11.89 -13.90 10.19
N ALA A 51 12.31 -12.86 10.90
CA ALA A 51 13.72 -12.55 11.08
C ALA A 51 14.37 -13.55 12.07
N PRO A 52 15.47 -14.25 11.70
CA PRO A 52 16.11 -15.23 12.59
C PRO A 52 16.45 -14.72 13.99
N PRO A 53 16.86 -13.45 14.20
CA PRO A 53 17.06 -12.90 15.54
C PRO A 53 15.77 -12.83 16.36
N THR A 54 14.64 -12.46 15.74
CA THR A 54 13.32 -12.45 16.40
C THR A 54 12.87 -13.85 16.75
N VAL A 55 13.04 -14.81 15.83
CA VAL A 55 12.73 -16.24 16.07
C VAL A 55 13.44 -16.74 17.33
N GLY A 56 14.76 -16.52 17.41
CA GLY A 56 15.53 -16.91 18.59
C GLY A 56 15.12 -16.13 19.85
N ALA A 57 14.75 -14.86 19.74
CA ALA A 57 14.28 -14.08 20.89
C ALA A 57 12.95 -14.59 21.44
N VAL A 58 11.98 -14.90 20.57
CA VAL A 58 10.67 -15.45 20.97
C VAL A 58 10.84 -16.80 21.67
N ASN A 59 11.66 -17.70 21.10
CA ASN A 59 11.93 -19.00 21.71
C ASN A 59 12.60 -18.86 23.09
N ARG A 60 13.60 -17.98 23.21
CA ARG A 60 14.30 -17.75 24.50
C ARG A 60 13.41 -17.10 25.57
N LEU A 61 12.63 -16.08 25.19
CA LEU A 61 11.80 -15.34 26.15
C LEU A 61 10.59 -16.16 26.63
N SER A 62 10.07 -17.07 25.79
CA SER A 62 8.96 -17.94 26.17
C SER A 62 9.40 -19.20 26.92
N GLY A 63 10.68 -19.60 26.80
CA GLY A 63 11.17 -20.87 27.33
C GLY A 63 10.68 -22.11 26.57
N VAL A 64 9.92 -21.93 25.48
CA VAL A 64 9.37 -23.01 24.66
C VAL A 64 10.14 -23.09 23.35
N PRO A 65 10.86 -24.20 23.07
CA PRO A 65 11.52 -24.39 21.79
C PRO A 65 10.54 -24.25 20.64
N ASN A 66 10.96 -23.61 19.55
CA ASN A 66 10.18 -23.50 18.30
C ASN A 66 8.86 -22.72 18.38
N LEU A 67 8.48 -22.08 19.49
CA LEU A 67 7.24 -21.31 19.62
C LEU A 67 7.13 -20.17 18.58
N ALA A 68 8.26 -19.64 18.11
CA ALA A 68 8.29 -18.66 17.04
C ALA A 68 7.60 -19.15 15.75
N ALA A 69 7.63 -20.46 15.45
CA ALA A 69 7.03 -21.01 14.24
C ALA A 69 5.49 -20.88 14.20
N PRO A 70 4.71 -21.41 15.16
CA PRO A 70 3.25 -21.25 15.15
C PRO A 70 2.83 -19.77 15.26
N VAL A 71 3.58 -18.93 15.97
CA VAL A 71 3.31 -17.49 16.05
C VAL A 71 3.48 -16.83 14.68
N THR A 72 4.55 -17.18 13.96
CA THR A 72 4.79 -16.69 12.59
C THR A 72 3.71 -17.19 11.64
N TYR A 73 3.36 -18.48 11.69
CA TYR A 73 2.32 -19.04 10.83
C TYR A 73 0.94 -18.42 11.12
N ALA A 74 0.62 -18.13 12.39
CA ALA A 74 -0.61 -17.44 12.75
C ALA A 74 -0.66 -16.01 12.18
N ALA A 75 0.45 -15.26 12.25
CA ALA A 75 0.55 -13.94 11.64
C ALA A 75 0.37 -13.98 10.12
N ILE A 76 1.01 -14.94 9.44
CA ILE A 76 0.86 -15.13 7.98
C ILE A 76 -0.58 -15.52 7.64
N THR A 77 -1.19 -16.41 8.41
CA THR A 77 -2.58 -16.85 8.24
C THR A 77 -3.57 -15.69 8.42
N ALA A 78 -3.34 -14.82 9.42
CA ALA A 78 -4.10 -13.60 9.61
C ALA A 78 -3.91 -12.60 8.46
N TYR A 79 -2.68 -12.44 7.98
CA TYR A 79 -2.37 -11.62 6.80
C TYR A 79 -3.10 -12.13 5.55
N CYS A 80 -3.14 -13.45 5.33
CA CYS A 80 -3.90 -14.08 4.26
C CYS A 80 -5.39 -13.74 4.35
N ALA A 81 -5.99 -13.86 5.54
CA ALA A 81 -7.38 -13.49 5.77
C ALA A 81 -7.63 -11.99 5.48
N ALA A 82 -6.77 -11.11 5.98
CA ALA A 82 -6.87 -9.67 5.73
C ALA A 82 -6.76 -9.33 4.23
N SER A 83 -5.89 -10.03 3.50
CA SER A 83 -5.73 -9.90 2.06
C SER A 83 -6.98 -10.34 1.29
N GLN A 84 -7.61 -11.47 1.69
CA GLN A 84 -8.90 -11.89 1.10
C GLN A 84 -9.99 -10.86 1.38
N VAL A 85 -10.06 -10.36 2.62
CA VAL A 85 -11.04 -9.33 3.01
C VAL A 85 -10.83 -8.07 2.17
N LEU A 86 -9.60 -7.63 1.94
CA LEU A 86 -9.29 -6.48 1.09
C LEU A 86 -9.83 -6.67 -0.33
N ILE A 87 -9.60 -7.83 -0.94
CA ILE A 87 -10.07 -8.15 -2.30
C ILE A 87 -11.59 -8.18 -2.37
N VAL A 88 -12.25 -8.74 -1.36
CA VAL A 88 -13.71 -8.77 -1.29
C VAL A 88 -14.27 -7.36 -1.19
N HIS A 89 -13.65 -6.46 -0.41
CA HIS A 89 -14.06 -5.06 -0.33
C HIS A 89 -13.79 -4.31 -1.64
N TRP A 90 -12.68 -4.61 -2.32
CA TRP A 90 -12.40 -4.08 -3.66
C TRP A 90 -13.43 -4.50 -4.70
N ARG A 91 -13.90 -5.74 -4.65
CA ARG A 91 -14.92 -6.24 -5.57
C ARG A 91 -16.28 -5.60 -5.33
N GLY A 92 -16.58 -5.24 -4.08
CA GLY A 92 -17.88 -4.68 -3.69
C GLY A 92 -19.03 -5.69 -3.82
N GLY A 93 -20.26 -5.21 -3.59
CA GLY A 93 -21.50 -5.98 -3.76
C GLY A 93 -22.22 -6.35 -2.45
N PRO A 94 -23.44 -6.90 -2.55
CA PRO A 94 -24.35 -7.06 -1.41
C PRO A 94 -23.90 -8.12 -0.39
N ARG A 95 -22.97 -9.02 -0.77
CA ARG A 95 -22.49 -10.12 0.07
C ARG A 95 -21.10 -9.89 0.70
N VAL A 96 -20.52 -8.69 0.54
CA VAL A 96 -19.15 -8.35 1.00
C VAL A 96 -18.92 -8.75 2.46
N HIS A 97 -19.79 -8.34 3.38
CA HIS A 97 -19.64 -8.63 4.81
C HIS A 97 -19.73 -10.12 5.15
N ARG A 98 -20.63 -10.85 4.49
CA ARG A 98 -20.79 -12.31 4.71
C ARG A 98 -19.56 -13.06 4.21
N THR A 99 -19.08 -12.74 3.01
CA THR A 99 -17.89 -13.36 2.43
C THR A 99 -16.64 -13.03 3.24
N ALA A 100 -16.47 -11.77 3.65
CA ALA A 100 -15.37 -11.36 4.53
C ALA A 100 -15.39 -12.12 5.86
N ARG A 101 -16.56 -12.22 6.53
CA ARG A 101 -16.71 -12.98 7.78
C ARG A 101 -16.39 -14.46 7.61
N ARG A 102 -16.81 -15.09 6.51
CA ARG A 102 -16.49 -16.49 6.20
C ARG A 102 -14.99 -16.71 6.07
N TRP A 103 -14.29 -15.83 5.36
CA TRP A 103 -12.83 -15.89 5.28
C TRP A 103 -12.18 -15.72 6.66
N ILE A 104 -12.61 -14.74 7.45
CA ILE A 104 -12.08 -14.53 8.81
C ILE A 104 -12.28 -15.79 9.66
N LEU A 105 -13.48 -16.37 9.67
CA LEU A 105 -13.77 -17.57 10.46
C LEU A 105 -12.99 -18.79 9.98
N ALA A 106 -12.87 -18.99 8.66
CA ALA A 106 -12.11 -20.10 8.09
C ALA A 106 -10.62 -20.02 8.50
N TYR A 107 -10.01 -18.85 8.35
CA TYR A 107 -8.60 -18.65 8.72
C TYR A 107 -8.39 -18.60 10.24
N ALA A 108 -9.39 -18.17 11.04
CA ALA A 108 -9.34 -18.32 12.49
C ALA A 108 -9.32 -19.81 12.90
N GLY A 109 -10.09 -20.66 12.20
CA GLY A 109 -10.02 -22.11 12.36
C GLY A 109 -8.65 -22.69 12.03
N VAL A 110 -7.98 -22.18 10.98
CA VAL A 110 -6.60 -22.56 10.65
C VAL A 110 -5.62 -22.16 11.76
N VAL A 111 -5.73 -20.94 12.30
CA VAL A 111 -4.90 -20.49 13.43
C VAL A 111 -5.11 -21.38 14.66
N LEU A 112 -6.36 -21.75 14.95
CA LEU A 112 -6.67 -22.67 16.05
C LEU A 112 -6.07 -24.06 15.78
N GLY A 113 -6.16 -24.57 14.55
CA GLY A 113 -5.53 -25.83 14.16
C GLY A 113 -4.00 -25.81 14.31
N ILE A 114 -3.35 -24.70 13.94
CA ILE A 114 -1.91 -24.48 14.16
C ILE A 114 -1.58 -24.53 15.66
N ALA A 115 -2.37 -23.84 16.50
CA ALA A 115 -2.16 -23.85 17.94
C ALA A 115 -2.32 -25.26 18.53
N VAL A 116 -3.40 -25.97 18.19
CA VAL A 116 -3.68 -27.33 18.67
C VAL A 116 -2.60 -28.30 18.25
N THR A 117 -2.23 -28.31 16.96
CA THR A 117 -1.18 -29.20 16.45
C THR A 117 0.17 -28.92 17.09
N PHE A 118 0.52 -27.66 17.34
CA PHE A 118 1.74 -27.34 18.07
C PHE A 118 1.71 -27.81 19.53
N THR A 119 0.57 -27.67 20.23
CA THR A 119 0.45 -28.12 21.63
C THR A 119 0.50 -29.64 21.80
N LEU A 120 0.11 -30.40 20.78
CA LEU A 120 0.15 -31.86 20.77
C LEU A 120 1.49 -32.42 20.29
N ALA A 121 2.32 -31.58 19.68
CA ALA A 121 3.59 -31.96 19.10
C ALA A 121 4.70 -32.08 20.15
N ASP A 122 5.64 -32.98 19.87
CA ASP A 122 6.92 -33.04 20.58
C ASP A 122 8.04 -32.57 19.64
N ALA A 123 8.62 -31.40 19.93
CA ALA A 123 9.64 -30.74 19.11
C ALA A 123 10.73 -30.07 19.98
N PRO A 124 11.56 -30.87 20.68
CA PRO A 124 12.47 -30.36 21.71
C PRO A 124 13.70 -29.64 21.16
N GLU A 125 14.11 -29.92 19.91
CA GLU A 125 15.28 -29.31 19.28
C GLU A 125 14.91 -27.99 18.60
N GLU A 126 15.55 -26.89 19.01
CA GLU A 126 15.27 -25.58 18.44
C GLU A 126 15.80 -25.47 16.98
N ARG A 127 14.89 -25.31 16.01
CA ARG A 127 15.20 -25.08 14.59
C ARG A 127 14.73 -23.69 14.16
N ARG A 128 15.69 -22.81 13.83
CA ARG A 128 15.39 -21.39 13.50
C ARG A 128 15.10 -21.12 12.03
N THR A 129 15.57 -21.98 11.12
CA THR A 129 15.54 -21.70 9.68
C THR A 129 14.97 -22.84 8.84
N ASP A 130 15.02 -24.07 9.36
CA ASP A 130 14.74 -25.29 8.61
C ASP A 130 13.73 -26.21 9.31
N LEU A 131 12.97 -25.67 10.27
CA LEU A 131 11.91 -26.38 11.01
C LEU A 131 10.98 -27.13 10.06
N ASP A 132 10.53 -26.47 8.98
CA ASP A 132 9.61 -27.02 7.99
C ASP A 132 10.11 -28.33 7.36
N THR A 133 11.42 -28.48 7.21
CA THR A 133 12.06 -29.63 6.57
C THR A 133 12.59 -30.65 7.58
N TYR A 134 13.06 -30.19 8.74
CA TYR A 134 13.60 -31.04 9.80
C TYR A 134 12.48 -31.86 10.47
N TYR A 135 11.41 -31.19 10.89
CA TYR A 135 10.26 -31.81 11.54
C TYR A 135 9.18 -32.28 10.54
N ALA A 136 9.54 -32.43 9.26
CA ALA A 136 8.60 -32.82 8.21
C ALA A 136 7.95 -34.19 8.47
N THR A 137 8.64 -35.12 9.12
CA THR A 137 8.13 -36.47 9.43
C THR A 137 7.61 -36.61 10.87
N THR A 138 7.71 -35.56 11.68
CA THR A 138 7.32 -35.62 13.10
C THR A 138 5.81 -35.40 13.25
N PRO A 139 5.10 -36.29 13.95
CA PRO A 139 3.67 -36.15 14.18
C PRO A 139 3.31 -34.79 14.80
N TRP A 140 2.14 -34.29 14.41
CA TRP A 140 1.57 -32.99 14.74
C TRP A 140 2.33 -31.77 14.18
N ILE A 141 3.67 -31.73 14.21
CA ILE A 141 4.44 -30.66 13.54
C ILE A 141 4.28 -30.73 12.03
N ALA A 142 4.37 -31.92 11.43
CA ALA A 142 4.15 -32.11 10.00
C ALA A 142 2.75 -31.62 9.58
N GLN A 143 1.72 -31.99 10.33
CA GLN A 143 0.34 -31.53 10.11
C GLN A 143 0.23 -30.01 10.25
N MET A 144 0.88 -29.40 11.25
CA MET A 144 0.92 -27.94 11.41
C MET A 144 1.50 -27.25 10.18
N ILE A 145 2.67 -27.72 9.71
CA ILE A 145 3.37 -27.17 8.54
C ILE A 145 2.48 -27.27 7.30
N VAL A 146 1.92 -28.46 7.05
CA VAL A 146 1.05 -28.71 5.88
C VAL A 146 -0.22 -27.87 5.94
N LEU A 147 -0.87 -27.79 7.10
CA LEU A 147 -2.07 -26.99 7.33
C LEU A 147 -1.82 -25.52 6.99
N TYR A 148 -0.72 -24.96 7.52
CA TYR A 148 -0.30 -23.60 7.22
C TYR A 148 0.00 -23.41 5.72
N LEU A 149 0.79 -24.30 5.12
CA LEU A 149 1.21 -24.17 3.72
C LEU A 149 0.03 -24.27 2.74
N LEU A 150 -0.92 -25.17 2.99
CA LEU A 150 -2.14 -25.31 2.19
C LEU A 150 -3.04 -24.08 2.36
N ALA A 151 -3.26 -23.62 3.58
CA ALA A 151 -4.06 -22.42 3.83
C ALA A 151 -3.44 -21.19 3.14
N HIS A 152 -2.12 -21.02 3.27
CA HIS A 152 -1.38 -19.95 2.59
C HIS A 152 -1.51 -20.07 1.07
N LEU A 153 -1.29 -21.27 0.50
CA LEU A 153 -1.40 -21.54 -0.95
C LEU A 153 -2.78 -21.18 -1.50
N VAL A 154 -3.85 -21.57 -0.80
CA VAL A 154 -5.21 -21.23 -1.18
C VAL A 154 -5.39 -19.71 -1.19
N ALA A 155 -4.98 -19.02 -0.13
CA ALA A 155 -5.10 -17.56 -0.07
C ALA A 155 -4.36 -16.87 -1.22
N VAL A 156 -3.07 -17.17 -1.39
CA VAL A 156 -2.26 -16.48 -2.41
C VAL A 156 -2.72 -16.82 -3.82
N THR A 157 -3.24 -18.02 -4.07
CA THR A 157 -3.83 -18.41 -5.36
C THR A 157 -5.11 -17.62 -5.63
N VAL A 158 -6.06 -17.60 -4.68
CA VAL A 158 -7.31 -16.83 -4.81
C VAL A 158 -7.00 -15.35 -5.01
N THR A 159 -6.04 -14.81 -4.26
CA THR A 159 -5.60 -13.42 -4.39
C THR A 159 -5.03 -13.15 -5.77
N THR A 160 -4.12 -13.99 -6.24
CA THR A 160 -3.46 -13.86 -7.55
C THR A 160 -4.49 -13.87 -8.66
N VAL A 161 -5.34 -14.90 -8.71
CA VAL A 161 -6.36 -15.05 -9.75
C VAL A 161 -7.34 -13.87 -9.74
N SER A 162 -7.84 -13.49 -8.56
CA SER A 162 -8.81 -12.40 -8.44
C SER A 162 -8.21 -11.06 -8.87
N SER A 163 -7.00 -10.76 -8.40
CA SER A 163 -6.33 -9.48 -8.66
C SER A 163 -5.94 -9.34 -10.11
N LEU A 164 -5.32 -10.37 -10.71
CA LEU A 164 -4.90 -10.34 -12.12
C LEU A 164 -6.10 -10.37 -13.08
N THR A 165 -7.14 -11.13 -12.76
CA THR A 165 -8.37 -11.14 -13.57
C THR A 165 -9.02 -9.76 -13.57
N TRP A 166 -9.04 -9.08 -12.43
CA TRP A 166 -9.64 -7.76 -12.33
C TRP A 166 -8.74 -6.67 -12.92
N ALA A 167 -7.42 -6.79 -12.79
CA ALA A 167 -6.45 -5.89 -13.42
C ALA A 167 -6.66 -5.79 -14.94
N ARG A 168 -7.13 -6.87 -15.59
CA ARG A 168 -7.46 -6.87 -17.03
C ARG A 168 -8.70 -6.02 -17.38
N ARG A 169 -9.59 -5.76 -16.42
CA ARG A 169 -10.86 -5.04 -16.63
C ARG A 169 -10.79 -3.55 -16.28
N VAL A 170 -9.76 -3.12 -15.56
CA VAL A 170 -9.61 -1.72 -15.10
C VAL A 170 -8.44 -1.04 -15.81
N ARG A 171 -8.43 0.30 -15.84
CA ARG A 171 -7.35 1.11 -16.45
C ARG A 171 -6.67 2.00 -15.40
N GLY A 172 -5.55 2.61 -15.80
CA GLY A 172 -4.82 3.55 -14.97
C GLY A 172 -4.15 2.91 -13.76
N ARG A 173 -4.06 3.65 -12.66
CA ARG A 173 -3.27 3.27 -11.48
C ARG A 173 -3.84 2.08 -10.72
N LEU A 174 -5.15 1.87 -10.77
CA LEU A 174 -5.78 0.71 -10.17
C LEU A 174 -5.31 -0.59 -10.85
N ARG A 175 -5.16 -0.58 -12.18
CA ARG A 175 -4.56 -1.71 -12.91
C ARG A 175 -3.14 -2.00 -12.44
N VAL A 176 -2.32 -0.96 -12.32
CA VAL A 176 -0.93 -1.11 -11.83
C VAL A 176 -0.91 -1.70 -10.43
N GLY A 177 -1.75 -1.19 -9.52
CA GLY A 177 -1.87 -1.69 -8.15
C GLY A 177 -2.26 -3.17 -8.09
N LEU A 178 -3.31 -3.56 -8.82
CA LEU A 178 -3.79 -4.94 -8.86
C LEU A 178 -2.81 -5.90 -9.54
N THR A 179 -2.11 -5.47 -10.59
CA THR A 179 -1.09 -6.28 -11.25
C THR A 179 0.08 -6.54 -10.31
N LEU A 180 0.59 -5.51 -9.63
CA LEU A 180 1.68 -5.66 -8.65
C LEU A 180 1.25 -6.54 -7.47
N PHE A 181 0.04 -6.34 -6.97
CA PHE A 181 -0.51 -7.13 -5.86
C PHE A 181 -0.70 -8.60 -6.25
N GLY A 182 -1.24 -8.87 -7.43
CA GLY A 182 -1.41 -10.22 -7.96
C GLY A 182 -0.07 -10.90 -8.28
N ALA A 183 0.87 -10.19 -8.89
CA ALA A 183 2.21 -10.72 -9.19
C ALA A 183 3.01 -11.03 -7.91
N GLY A 184 2.94 -10.15 -6.90
CA GLY A 184 3.55 -10.43 -5.59
C GLY A 184 2.94 -11.64 -4.89
N SER A 185 1.62 -11.81 -5.02
CA SER A 185 0.93 -13.00 -4.50
C SER A 185 1.29 -14.28 -5.27
N LEU A 186 1.56 -14.19 -6.58
CA LEU A 186 2.04 -15.31 -7.39
C LEU A 186 3.40 -15.82 -6.90
N CYS A 187 4.32 -14.91 -6.53
CA CYS A 187 5.58 -15.29 -5.88
C CYS A 187 5.33 -16.06 -4.58
N GLY A 188 4.33 -15.63 -3.78
CA GLY A 188 3.91 -16.34 -2.58
C GLY A 188 3.36 -17.75 -2.86
N ALA A 189 2.64 -17.94 -3.97
CA ALA A 189 2.17 -19.25 -4.41
C ALA A 189 3.34 -20.18 -4.74
N GLY A 190 4.33 -19.67 -5.50
CA GLY A 190 5.56 -20.40 -5.80
C GLY A 190 6.32 -20.83 -4.55
N TYR A 191 6.40 -19.96 -3.54
CA TYR A 191 6.98 -20.29 -2.23
C TYR A 191 6.26 -21.45 -1.55
N SER A 192 4.92 -21.40 -1.45
CA SER A 192 4.14 -22.47 -0.84
C SER A 192 4.28 -23.80 -1.58
N VAL A 193 4.24 -23.78 -2.91
CA VAL A 193 4.40 -24.99 -3.74
C VAL A 193 5.78 -25.60 -3.50
N ALA A 194 6.84 -24.81 -3.54
CA ALA A 194 8.19 -25.30 -3.31
C ALA A 194 8.36 -25.89 -1.91
N LYS A 195 7.81 -25.25 -0.87
CA LYS A 195 7.83 -25.77 0.50
C LYS A 195 7.05 -27.07 0.64
N LEU A 196 5.87 -27.18 0.04
CA LEU A 196 5.10 -28.43 0.02
C LEU A 196 5.84 -29.55 -0.71
N VAL A 197 6.50 -29.25 -1.83
CA VAL A 197 7.35 -30.22 -2.55
C VAL A 197 8.52 -30.66 -1.69
N ALA A 198 9.18 -29.75 -0.96
CA ALA A 198 10.28 -30.09 -0.06
C ALA A 198 9.82 -30.98 1.11
N VAL A 199 8.66 -30.70 1.71
CA VAL A 199 8.04 -31.53 2.75
C VAL A 199 7.66 -32.90 2.19
N GLY A 200 7.02 -32.96 1.02
CA GLY A 200 6.66 -34.21 0.36
C GLY A 200 7.87 -35.06 -0.03
N ALA A 201 8.97 -34.43 -0.48
CA ALA A 201 10.22 -35.12 -0.77
C ALA A 201 10.75 -35.85 0.49
N ARG A 202 10.75 -35.16 1.65
CA ARG A 202 11.15 -35.73 2.95
C ARG A 202 10.31 -36.95 3.34
N TRP A 203 9.00 -36.94 3.08
CA TRP A 203 8.14 -38.11 3.33
C TRP A 203 8.50 -39.33 2.46
N THR A 204 9.07 -39.10 1.27
CA THR A 204 9.52 -40.17 0.37
C THR A 204 10.99 -40.59 0.58
N GLY A 205 11.62 -40.13 1.66
CA GLY A 205 13.04 -40.41 1.96
C GLY A 205 14.03 -39.67 1.05
N ARG A 206 13.59 -38.70 0.25
CA ARG A 206 14.45 -37.89 -0.62
C ARG A 206 14.77 -36.57 0.06
N ASP A 207 16.04 -36.24 0.17
CA ASP A 207 16.47 -34.92 0.62
C ASP A 207 16.75 -34.04 -0.61
N TRP A 208 15.90 -33.03 -0.84
CA TRP A 208 16.08 -32.05 -1.90
C TRP A 208 16.47 -30.71 -1.28
N PRO A 209 17.71 -30.58 -0.75
CA PRO A 209 18.14 -29.40 0.00
C PRO A 209 18.04 -28.13 -0.83
N ALA A 210 18.20 -28.24 -2.16
CA ALA A 210 18.03 -27.15 -3.11
C ALA A 210 16.60 -26.59 -3.13
N LEU A 211 15.53 -27.37 -2.98
CA LEU A 211 14.16 -26.80 -2.98
C LEU A 211 13.78 -26.15 -1.64
N GLY A 212 14.35 -26.64 -0.54
CA GLY A 212 14.21 -26.02 0.79
C GLY A 212 14.95 -24.68 0.92
N THR A 213 16.02 -24.47 0.14
CA THR A 213 16.89 -23.29 0.21
C THR A 213 16.85 -22.37 -1.03
N ALA A 214 16.45 -22.85 -2.21
CA ALA A 214 16.51 -22.11 -3.48
C ALA A 214 15.26 -21.26 -3.79
N VAL A 215 14.16 -21.40 -3.05
CA VAL A 215 13.21 -20.27 -3.01
C VAL A 215 13.83 -19.19 -2.15
N SER A 216 14.66 -18.40 -2.82
CA SER A 216 15.48 -17.37 -2.19
C SER A 216 14.61 -16.51 -1.29
N PRO A 217 15.02 -16.27 -0.03
CA PRO A 217 14.44 -15.21 0.81
C PRO A 217 14.29 -13.88 0.06
N ALA A 218 15.12 -13.63 -0.97
CA ALA A 218 14.98 -12.51 -1.87
C ALA A 218 13.71 -12.56 -2.74
N ALA A 219 13.29 -13.73 -3.23
CA ALA A 219 12.06 -13.88 -4.01
C ALA A 219 10.81 -13.67 -3.14
N ALA A 220 10.83 -14.19 -1.89
CA ALA A 220 9.78 -13.92 -0.91
C ALA A 220 9.73 -12.42 -0.54
N GLY A 221 10.90 -11.81 -0.31
CA GLY A 221 11.04 -10.37 -0.05
C GLY A 221 10.54 -9.52 -1.23
N LEU A 222 10.91 -9.87 -2.46
CA LEU A 222 10.45 -9.19 -3.68
C LEU A 222 8.94 -9.33 -3.86
N GLY A 223 8.39 -10.53 -3.67
CA GLY A 223 6.95 -10.78 -3.73
C GLY A 223 6.18 -9.92 -2.73
N ALA A 224 6.68 -9.82 -1.50
CA ALA A 224 6.10 -8.96 -0.48
C ALA A 224 6.23 -7.46 -0.82
N VAL A 225 7.38 -6.98 -1.34
CA VAL A 225 7.53 -5.60 -1.82
C VAL A 225 6.54 -5.28 -2.96
N MET A 226 6.37 -6.20 -3.92
CA MET A 226 5.41 -6.05 -5.01
C MET A 226 3.98 -5.98 -4.48
N THR A 227 3.61 -6.89 -3.56
CA THR A 227 2.29 -6.90 -2.91
C THR A 227 2.00 -5.56 -2.25
N VAL A 228 2.94 -5.06 -1.47
CA VAL A 228 2.80 -3.83 -0.68
C VAL A 228 2.70 -2.61 -1.58
N THR A 229 3.59 -2.53 -2.57
CA THR A 229 3.56 -1.47 -3.57
C THR A 229 2.23 -1.49 -4.33
N GLY A 230 1.72 -2.68 -4.66
CA GLY A 230 0.43 -2.86 -5.30
C GLY A 230 -0.75 -2.29 -4.50
N VAL A 231 -0.75 -2.48 -3.18
CA VAL A 231 -1.76 -1.89 -2.28
C VAL A 231 -1.61 -0.36 -2.19
N LEU A 232 -0.38 0.15 -2.13
CA LEU A 232 -0.11 1.58 -1.93
C LEU A 232 -0.34 2.45 -3.17
N VAL A 233 -0.07 1.94 -4.37
CA VAL A 233 -0.19 2.68 -5.65
C VAL A 233 -1.56 3.38 -5.84
N PRO A 234 -2.71 2.69 -5.73
CA PRO A 234 -4.01 3.34 -5.91
C PRO A 234 -4.33 4.36 -4.81
N LEU A 235 -3.72 4.22 -3.62
CA LEU A 235 -3.98 5.07 -2.46
C LEU A 235 -3.14 6.34 -2.43
N VAL A 236 -1.89 6.27 -2.89
CA VAL A 236 -0.94 7.39 -2.87
C VAL A 236 -0.98 8.16 -4.19
N GLY A 237 -1.40 7.50 -5.28
CA GLY A 237 -1.50 8.08 -6.61
C GLY A 237 -2.19 9.46 -6.64
N PRO A 238 -3.45 9.60 -6.19
CA PRO A 238 -4.16 10.88 -6.23
C PRO A 238 -3.40 11.99 -5.51
N ARG A 239 -2.96 11.74 -4.27
CA ARG A 239 -2.20 12.69 -3.46
C ARG A 239 -0.90 13.14 -4.13
N VAL A 240 -0.19 12.23 -4.79
CA VAL A 240 1.03 12.57 -5.54
C VAL A 240 0.72 13.37 -6.80
N THR A 241 -0.38 13.08 -7.49
CA THR A 241 -0.83 13.94 -8.60
C THR A 241 -1.13 15.33 -8.09
N ASP A 242 -1.96 15.45 -7.05
CA ASP A 242 -2.38 16.74 -6.52
C ASP A 242 -1.18 17.56 -6.05
N TRP A 243 -0.24 16.91 -5.36
CA TRP A 243 1.02 17.52 -4.96
C TRP A 243 1.87 17.99 -6.15
N ARG A 244 2.00 17.17 -7.20
CA ARG A 244 2.75 17.51 -8.41
C ARG A 244 2.08 18.63 -9.20
N THR A 245 0.76 18.57 -9.36
CA THR A 245 -0.05 19.60 -10.02
C THR A 245 0.06 20.89 -9.23
N ALA A 246 -0.14 20.89 -7.92
CA ALA A 246 0.00 22.08 -7.08
C ALA A 246 1.40 22.70 -7.19
N ARG A 247 2.45 21.88 -7.18
CA ARG A 247 3.84 22.35 -7.36
C ARG A 247 4.09 22.93 -8.75
N ARG A 248 3.56 22.31 -9.80
CA ARG A 248 3.67 22.80 -11.19
C ARG A 248 2.90 24.11 -11.38
N THR A 249 1.65 24.18 -10.93
CA THR A 249 0.83 25.39 -10.99
C THR A 249 1.47 26.52 -10.20
N TYR A 250 2.00 26.24 -9.00
CA TYR A 250 2.78 27.21 -8.23
C TYR A 250 3.94 27.77 -9.04
N ALA A 251 4.75 26.90 -9.67
CA ALA A 251 5.87 27.35 -10.51
C ALA A 251 5.42 28.15 -11.75
N ARG A 252 4.32 27.74 -12.40
CA ARG A 252 3.74 28.45 -13.57
C ARG A 252 3.21 29.84 -13.22
N LEU A 253 2.72 30.05 -12.00
CA LEU A 253 2.25 31.35 -11.52
C LEU A 253 3.39 32.27 -11.03
N ALA A 254 4.63 31.76 -10.94
CA ALA A 254 5.77 32.54 -10.46
C ALA A 254 6.12 33.78 -11.30
N PRO A 255 6.04 33.75 -12.65
CA PRO A 255 6.28 34.93 -13.47
C PRO A 255 5.24 36.03 -13.22
N LEU A 256 3.96 35.69 -13.13
CA LEU A 256 2.88 36.64 -12.87
C LEU A 256 3.04 37.32 -11.51
N GLU A 257 3.32 36.55 -10.46
CA GLU A 257 3.58 37.12 -9.13
C GLU A 257 4.78 38.08 -9.13
N ARG A 258 5.83 37.80 -9.92
CA ARG A 258 7.01 38.68 -10.04
C ARG A 258 6.69 40.01 -10.70
N VAL A 259 5.83 40.02 -11.72
CA VAL A 259 5.36 41.27 -12.35
C VAL A 259 4.58 42.12 -11.35
N LEU A 260 3.78 41.48 -10.50
CA LEU A 260 2.96 42.14 -9.47
C LEU A 260 3.74 42.52 -8.20
N ASP A 261 5.03 42.15 -8.09
CA ASP A 261 5.81 42.23 -6.84
C ASP A 261 5.91 43.65 -6.28
N GLY A 262 6.10 44.64 -7.17
CA GLY A 262 6.14 46.05 -6.80
C GLY A 262 4.83 46.54 -6.19
N LEU A 263 3.69 46.17 -6.80
CA LEU A 263 2.36 46.51 -6.28
C LEU A 263 2.09 45.81 -4.94
N LEU A 264 2.35 44.50 -4.90
CA LEU A 264 2.14 43.66 -3.72
C LEU A 264 2.89 44.20 -2.50
N THR A 265 4.12 44.67 -2.70
CA THR A 265 4.97 45.21 -1.63
C THR A 265 4.52 46.60 -1.22
N ARG A 266 4.32 47.52 -2.18
CA ARG A 266 3.94 48.92 -1.89
C ARG A 266 2.58 49.06 -1.21
N ARG A 267 1.63 48.19 -1.56
CA ARG A 267 0.25 48.22 -1.04
C ARG A 267 0.00 47.21 0.08
N SER A 268 1.03 46.52 0.57
CA SER A 268 0.92 45.50 1.64
C SER A 268 -0.13 44.41 1.35
N LEU A 269 -0.30 44.02 0.08
CA LEU A 269 -1.33 43.06 -0.36
C LEU A 269 -0.88 41.59 -0.24
N ARG A 270 0.38 41.36 0.12
CA ARG A 270 0.98 40.03 0.25
C ARG A 270 1.01 39.59 1.72
N LEU A 271 0.44 38.42 1.98
CA LEU A 271 0.56 37.75 3.29
C LEU A 271 1.99 37.22 3.52
N PRO A 272 2.44 37.10 4.78
CA PRO A 272 3.73 36.49 5.09
C PRO A 272 3.88 35.11 4.46
N ARG A 273 5.01 34.87 3.79
CA ARG A 273 5.24 33.61 3.08
C ARG A 273 5.37 32.46 4.08
N PRO A 274 4.59 31.37 3.92
CA PRO A 274 4.67 30.25 4.84
C PRO A 274 5.97 29.46 4.63
N ARG A 275 6.78 29.32 5.68
CA ARG A 275 8.12 28.70 5.62
C ARG A 275 8.04 27.17 5.51
N CYS A 276 7.22 26.53 6.36
CA CYS A 276 7.02 25.07 6.40
C CYS A 276 5.61 24.68 5.96
N ALA A 277 5.32 24.84 4.67
CA ALA A 277 3.99 24.61 4.10
C ALA A 277 3.99 23.57 2.97
N SER A 278 2.91 22.81 2.88
CA SER A 278 2.64 21.89 1.77
C SER A 278 2.58 22.64 0.42
N PRO A 279 2.83 21.99 -0.74
CA PRO A 279 2.68 22.66 -2.02
C PRO A 279 1.28 23.21 -2.29
N ALA A 280 0.24 22.57 -1.76
CA ALA A 280 -1.13 23.08 -1.83
C ALA A 280 -1.26 24.41 -1.07
N THR A 281 -0.71 24.49 0.14
CA THR A 281 -0.69 25.73 0.95
C THR A 281 0.13 26.82 0.28
N ARG A 282 1.29 26.48 -0.31
CA ARG A 282 2.12 27.44 -1.06
C ARG A 282 1.43 27.93 -2.34
N LEU A 283 0.73 27.04 -3.05
CA LEU A 283 -0.09 27.39 -4.20
C LEU A 283 -1.19 28.37 -3.78
N MET A 284 -1.93 28.05 -2.72
CA MET A 284 -3.00 28.91 -2.19
C MET A 284 -2.47 30.29 -1.81
N TRP A 285 -1.35 30.38 -1.08
CA TRP A 285 -0.70 31.64 -0.73
C TRP A 285 -0.36 32.50 -1.97
N ARG A 286 0.18 31.89 -3.02
CA ARG A 286 0.51 32.60 -4.27
C ARG A 286 -0.74 33.03 -5.02
N GLN A 287 -1.77 32.18 -5.07
CA GLN A 287 -3.06 32.52 -5.69
C GLN A 287 -3.73 33.68 -4.95
N THR A 288 -3.75 33.68 -3.62
CA THR A 288 -4.29 34.79 -2.82
C THR A 288 -3.51 36.08 -3.07
N SER A 289 -2.18 36.02 -3.15
CA SER A 289 -1.37 37.21 -3.44
C SER A 289 -1.71 37.78 -4.83
N ILE A 290 -1.72 36.93 -5.87
CA ILE A 290 -2.08 37.34 -7.24
C ILE A 290 -3.52 37.89 -7.26
N HIS A 291 -4.47 37.22 -6.61
CA HIS A 291 -5.85 37.66 -6.55
C HIS A 291 -5.98 39.04 -5.90
N ASN A 292 -5.34 39.28 -4.76
CA ASN A 292 -5.37 40.59 -4.09
C ASN A 292 -4.81 41.70 -4.99
N ALA A 293 -3.72 41.43 -5.72
CA ALA A 293 -3.15 42.38 -6.67
C ALA A 293 -4.10 42.65 -7.85
N LEU A 294 -4.68 41.61 -8.45
CA LEU A 294 -5.61 41.76 -9.56
C LEU A 294 -6.91 42.46 -9.14
N SER A 295 -7.47 42.14 -7.97
CA SER A 295 -8.63 42.84 -7.41
C SER A 295 -8.35 44.31 -7.12
N HIS A 296 -7.11 44.66 -6.75
CA HIS A 296 -6.72 46.05 -6.61
C HIS A 296 -6.61 46.77 -7.96
N LEU A 297 -6.10 46.08 -8.99
CA LEU A 297 -6.00 46.60 -10.35
C LEU A 297 -7.36 46.69 -11.06
N ASP A 298 -8.35 45.89 -10.65
CA ASP A 298 -9.69 45.89 -11.23
C ASP A 298 -10.36 47.26 -11.21
N ALA A 299 -10.10 48.06 -10.18
CA ALA A 299 -10.58 49.44 -10.10
C ALA A 299 -9.99 50.38 -11.18
N TYR A 300 -8.90 49.98 -11.84
CA TYR A 300 -8.21 50.75 -12.86
C TYR A 300 -8.41 50.19 -14.27
N PHE A 301 -9.09 49.04 -14.41
CA PHE A 301 -9.35 48.45 -15.72
C PHE A 301 -10.55 49.10 -16.41
N ASP A 302 -10.42 49.40 -17.70
CA ASP A 302 -11.54 49.87 -18.52
C ASP A 302 -12.45 48.69 -18.86
N ARG A 303 -13.51 48.53 -18.07
CA ARG A 303 -14.51 47.47 -18.25
C ARG A 303 -15.18 47.53 -19.64
N HIS A 304 -15.35 48.73 -20.17
CA HIS A 304 -15.99 48.93 -21.47
C HIS A 304 -15.07 48.50 -22.62
N LEU A 305 -13.75 48.66 -22.48
CA LEU A 305 -12.79 48.11 -23.43
C LEU A 305 -12.74 46.57 -23.36
N TYR A 306 -12.79 46.00 -22.17
CA TYR A 306 -12.86 44.54 -21.98
C TYR A 306 -14.08 43.93 -22.67
N ASP A 307 -15.29 44.43 -22.36
CA ASP A 307 -16.53 43.86 -22.89
C ASP A 307 -16.62 44.01 -24.42
N ARG A 308 -16.16 45.14 -24.98
CA ARG A 308 -16.07 45.35 -26.44
C ARG A 308 -15.11 44.36 -27.10
N THR A 309 -13.90 44.22 -26.54
CA THR A 309 -12.87 43.33 -27.12
C THR A 309 -13.32 41.87 -27.06
N ARG A 310 -13.90 41.46 -25.94
CA ARG A 310 -14.47 40.12 -25.77
C ARG A 310 -15.59 39.86 -26.78
N ALA A 311 -16.54 40.77 -26.93
CA ALA A 311 -17.65 40.62 -27.87
C ALA A 311 -17.16 40.55 -29.33
N ALA A 312 -16.17 41.38 -29.70
CA ALA A 312 -15.59 41.38 -31.04
C ALA A 312 -14.82 40.09 -31.36
N VAL A 313 -13.98 39.62 -30.42
CA VAL A 313 -13.23 38.36 -30.62
C VAL A 313 -14.17 37.16 -30.60
N LEU A 314 -15.13 37.11 -29.68
CA LEU A 314 -16.12 36.02 -29.63
C LEU A 314 -16.97 35.97 -30.91
N GLY A 315 -17.34 37.12 -31.47
CA GLY A 315 -18.09 37.20 -32.73
C GLY A 315 -17.29 36.73 -33.96
N THR A 316 -15.96 36.76 -33.89
CA THR A 316 -15.10 36.35 -35.01
C THR A 316 -14.57 34.93 -34.88
N THR A 317 -14.19 34.48 -33.68
CA THR A 317 -13.61 33.14 -33.47
C THR A 317 -14.64 32.13 -32.96
N GLY A 318 -15.71 32.56 -32.30
CA GLY A 318 -16.65 31.67 -31.61
C GLY A 318 -16.07 30.94 -30.38
N ASP A 319 -14.82 31.24 -29.99
CA ASP A 319 -14.14 30.60 -28.87
C ASP A 319 -14.18 31.50 -27.62
N PRO A 320 -14.94 31.10 -26.58
CA PRO A 320 -15.07 31.89 -25.36
C PRO A 320 -13.78 31.98 -24.54
N GLU A 321 -12.96 30.93 -24.49
CA GLU A 321 -11.71 30.97 -23.72
C GLU A 321 -10.69 31.91 -24.37
N TRP A 322 -10.61 31.87 -25.70
CA TRP A 322 -9.73 32.78 -26.43
C TRP A 322 -10.20 34.24 -26.36
N ALA A 323 -11.51 34.47 -26.46
CA ALA A 323 -12.08 35.81 -26.34
C ALA A 323 -11.83 36.44 -24.96
N GLU A 324 -11.92 35.65 -23.88
CA GLU A 324 -11.60 36.12 -22.54
C GLU A 324 -10.10 36.45 -22.38
N ALA A 325 -9.21 35.59 -22.90
CA ALA A 325 -7.77 35.83 -22.83
C ALA A 325 -7.35 37.10 -23.59
N ALA A 326 -7.90 37.30 -24.80
CA ALA A 326 -7.63 38.48 -25.61
C ALA A 326 -8.18 39.77 -24.97
N ALA A 327 -9.37 39.71 -24.38
CA ALA A 327 -9.96 40.85 -23.69
C ALA A 327 -9.14 41.25 -22.45
N TRP A 328 -8.66 40.29 -21.65
CA TRP A 328 -7.74 40.57 -20.55
C TRP A 328 -6.41 41.17 -21.03
N ALA A 329 -5.86 40.69 -22.15
CA ALA A 329 -4.63 41.24 -22.71
C ALA A 329 -4.77 42.70 -23.20
N ALA A 330 -5.98 43.14 -23.54
CA ALA A 330 -6.22 44.50 -24.03
C ALA A 330 -6.32 45.56 -22.92
N ILE A 331 -6.59 45.14 -21.67
CA ILE A 331 -6.83 46.04 -20.53
C ILE A 331 -5.73 46.00 -19.46
N ILE A 332 -4.78 45.06 -19.56
CA ILE A 332 -3.61 44.92 -18.67
C ILE A 332 -2.41 45.65 -19.26
#